data_AF-A0A946CAU3-F1
#
_entry.id   AF-A0A946CAU3-F1
#
_cell.length_a   1.000
_cell.length_b   1.000
_cell.length_c   1.000
_cell.angle_alpha   90.00
_cell.angle_beta   90.00
_cell.angle_gamma   90.00
#
_symmetry.space_group_name_H-M   'P 1'
#
loop_
_entity.id
_entity.type
_entity.pdbx_description
1 polymer ?
#
loop_
_entity_poly.entity_id
_entity_poly.type
_entity_poly.pdbx_seq_one_letter_code
_entity_poly.pdbx_strand_id
1 'polypeptide(L)' 'HEWPFLIVGGCGGRLTLPGNYLRMPDYGQSGHGTIGNLYTSFLNAYGDPIDHFGDPDFSLEREGLPQRGPISALIA' A
#
# COMPACT_ATOMS: atom_id res chain seq x y z
N HIS A 1 16.56 -0.01 5.33
CA HIS A 1 16.60 1.15 4.41
C HIS A 1 15.19 1.65 4.23
N GLU A 2 14.97 2.95 4.31
CA GLU A 2 13.65 3.56 4.10
C GLU A 2 13.51 4.04 2.65
N TRP A 3 12.30 3.92 2.09
CA TRP A 3 11.96 4.34 0.73
C TRP A 3 10.78 5.32 0.80
N PRO A 4 11.03 6.62 1.00
CA PRO A 4 9.95 7.61 1.09
C PRO A 4 9.34 7.88 -0.29
N PHE A 5 8.01 8.01 -0.32
CA PHE A 5 7.26 8.44 -1.49
C PHE A 5 6.63 9.80 -1.23
N LEU A 6 6.76 10.71 -2.21
CA LEU A 6 6.01 11.97 -2.21
C LEU A 6 4.91 11.87 -3.28
N ILE A 7 3.66 11.94 -2.84
CA ILE A 7 2.51 11.95 -3.73
C ILE A 7 1.96 13.38 -3.78
N VAL A 8 1.91 13.95 -4.98
CA VAL A 8 1.45 15.32 -5.21
C VAL A 8 0.09 15.27 -5.89
N GLY A 9 -0.95 15.78 -5.20
CA GLY A 9 -2.29 15.93 -5.75
C GLY A 9 -3.38 15.17 -4.99
N GLY A 10 -4.62 15.66 -5.16
CA GLY A 10 -5.80 15.29 -4.37
C GLY A 10 -6.41 13.91 -4.61
N CYS A 11 -5.78 13.09 -5.45
CA CYS A 11 -6.26 11.75 -5.81
C CYS A 11 -7.77 11.69 -6.19
N GLY A 12 -8.33 12.77 -6.76
CA GLY A 12 -9.76 12.84 -7.09
C GLY A 12 -10.71 12.60 -5.90
N GLY A 13 -10.25 12.78 -4.66
CA GLY A 13 -11.03 12.54 -3.44
C GLY A 13 -11.25 11.07 -3.08
N ARG A 14 -10.60 10.11 -3.76
CA ARG A 14 -10.77 8.67 -3.51
C ARG A 14 -9.73 8.06 -2.59
N LEU A 15 -8.71 8.85 -2.23
CA LEU A 15 -7.67 8.46 -1.30
C LEU A 15 -7.53 9.51 -0.20
N THR A 16 -7.24 9.06 1.02
CA THR A 16 -7.03 9.89 2.22
C THR A 16 -5.61 10.48 2.29
N LEU A 17 -4.87 10.49 1.18
CA LEU A 17 -3.49 10.97 1.08
C LEU A 17 -3.28 12.50 1.20
N PRO A 18 -4.17 13.36 0.68
CA PRO A 18 -3.85 14.79 0.61
C PRO A 18 -3.62 15.40 2.00
N GLY A 19 -2.44 16.02 2.19
CA GLY A 19 -2.07 16.67 3.45
C GLY A 19 -1.68 15.73 4.59
N ASN A 20 -1.58 14.43 4.33
CA ASN A 20 -1.25 13.41 5.34
C ASN A 20 0.13 12.79 5.08
N TYR A 21 0.73 12.28 6.17
CA TYR A 21 1.92 11.44 6.13
C TYR A 21 1.55 10.06 6.66
N LEU A 22 1.76 9.04 5.85
CA LEU A 22 1.58 7.64 6.25
C LEU A 22 2.95 6.99 6.43
N ARG A 23 3.20 6.50 7.65
CA ARG A 23 4.33 5.62 7.95
C ARG A 23 3.81 4.22 8.26
N MET A 24 4.34 3.25 7.54
CA MET A 24 4.08 1.83 7.80
C MET A 24 5.17 1.27 8.71
N PRO A 25 4.88 0.18 9.46
CA PRO A 25 5.89 -0.60 10.17
C PRO A 25 7.05 -1.05 9.27
N ASP A 26 8.20 -1.24 9.89
CA ASP A 26 9.40 -1.70 9.21
C ASP A 26 9.20 -3.08 8.59
N TYR A 27 10.09 -3.42 7.64
CA TYR A 27 10.09 -4.71 6.96
C TYR A 27 10.10 -5.88 7.96
N GLY A 28 9.27 -6.89 7.71
CA GLY A 28 9.11 -8.07 8.59
C GLY A 28 8.26 -7.83 9.84
N GLN A 29 7.75 -6.60 10.06
CA GLN A 29 6.87 -6.30 11.19
C GLN A 29 5.40 -6.45 10.81
N SER A 30 4.58 -6.80 11.81
CA SER A 30 3.13 -6.86 11.62
C SER A 30 2.57 -5.49 11.20
N GLY A 31 1.75 -5.49 10.16
CA GLY A 31 1.20 -4.28 9.55
C GLY A 31 2.13 -3.60 8.53
N HIS A 32 3.29 -4.19 8.22
CA HIS A 32 4.14 -3.73 7.12
C HIS A 32 3.35 -3.67 5.80
N GLY A 33 3.59 -2.63 5.01
CA GLY A 33 3.01 -2.47 3.68
C GLY A 33 4.09 -2.50 2.62
N THR A 34 3.87 -3.30 1.58
CA THR A 34 4.78 -3.36 0.42
C THR A 34 4.43 -2.30 -0.61
N ILE A 35 5.32 -2.08 -1.58
CA ILE A 35 5.01 -1.26 -2.75
C ILE A 35 3.85 -1.87 -3.57
N GLY A 36 3.71 -3.20 -3.55
CA GLY A 36 2.56 -3.90 -4.14
C GLY A 36 1.24 -3.48 -3.47
N ASN A 37 1.21 -3.36 -2.14
CA ASN A 37 0.03 -2.84 -1.43
C ASN A 37 -0.28 -1.38 -1.81
N LEU A 38 0.75 -0.54 -1.95
CA LEU A 38 0.57 0.85 -2.36
C LEU A 38 -0.10 0.95 -3.74
N TYR A 39 0.42 0.25 -4.75
CA TYR A 39 -0.18 0.25 -6.09
C TYR A 39 -1.55 -0.42 -6.14
N THR A 40 -1.76 -1.50 -5.37
CA THR A 40 -3.07 -2.14 -5.20
C THR A 40 -4.10 -1.13 -4.67
N SER A 41 -3.69 -0.25 -3.74
CA SER A 41 -4.56 0.81 -3.21
C SER A 41 -4.99 1.80 -4.28
N PHE A 42 -4.07 2.22 -5.15
CA PHE A 42 -4.39 3.14 -6.25
C PHE A 42 -5.37 2.50 -7.23
N LEU A 43 -5.09 1.27 -7.67
CA LEU A 43 -5.92 0.59 -8.66
C LEU A 43 -7.33 0.33 -8.12
N ASN A 44 -7.45 -0.14 -6.88
CA ASN A 44 -8.74 -0.33 -6.22
C ASN A 44 -9.52 0.99 -6.07
N ALA A 45 -8.84 2.10 -5.73
CA ALA A 45 -9.50 3.40 -5.64
C ALA A 45 -9.99 3.94 -7.01
N TYR A 46 -9.29 3.61 -8.11
CA TYR A 46 -9.64 4.12 -9.45
C TYR A 46 -10.46 3.19 -10.33
N GLY A 47 -10.96 2.08 -9.78
CA GLY A 47 -11.95 1.22 -10.44
C GLY A 47 -11.37 -0.05 -11.05
N ASP A 48 -10.17 -0.45 -10.65
CA ASP A 48 -9.58 -1.73 -11.00
C ASP A 48 -9.39 -2.59 -9.72
N PRO A 49 -10.40 -3.41 -9.34
CA PRO A 49 -10.42 -4.14 -8.08
C PRO A 49 -9.56 -5.40 -8.14
N ILE A 50 -8.25 -5.24 -8.32
CA ILE A 50 -7.30 -6.33 -8.29
C ILE A 50 -6.99 -6.77 -6.85
N ASP A 51 -6.69 -8.05 -6.69
CA ASP A 51 -6.27 -8.61 -5.39
C ASP A 51 -4.87 -8.14 -4.99
N HIS A 52 -3.94 -8.08 -5.95
CA HIS A 52 -2.57 -7.64 -5.68
C HIS A 52 -1.88 -7.16 -6.96
N PHE A 53 -1.12 -6.06 -6.84
CA PHE A 53 -0.24 -5.57 -7.89
C PHE A 53 1.17 -6.16 -7.76
N GLY A 54 1.65 -6.78 -8.83
CA GLY A 54 2.99 -7.37 -8.90
C GLY A 54 3.07 -8.74 -8.21
N ASP A 55 4.29 -9.13 -7.86
CA ASP A 55 4.57 -10.39 -7.17
C ASP A 55 4.78 -10.16 -5.66
N PRO A 56 4.29 -11.07 -4.80
CA PRO A 56 4.58 -11.02 -3.38
C PRO A 56 6.08 -11.13 -3.08
N ASP A 57 6.52 -10.47 -2.01
CA ASP A 57 7.85 -10.68 -1.46
C ASP A 57 7.94 -12.08 -0.85
N PHE A 58 8.86 -12.90 -1.38
CA PHE A 58 9.04 -14.29 -0.95
C PHE A 58 9.41 -14.45 0.53
N SER A 59 10.17 -13.50 1.09
CA SER A 59 10.60 -13.59 2.48
C SER A 59 9.46 -13.25 3.43
N LEU A 60 8.68 -12.21 3.13
CA LEU A 60 7.48 -11.86 3.90
C LEU A 60 6.39 -12.93 3.78
N GLU A 61 6.24 -13.54 2.60
CA GLU A 61 5.29 -14.64 2.38
C GLU A 61 5.66 -15.88 3.19
N ARG A 62 6.95 -16.23 3.21
CA ARG A 62 7.47 -17.33 4.05
C ARG A 62 7.24 -17.07 5.55
N GLU A 63 7.26 -15.81 5.97
CA GLU A 63 6.97 -15.40 7.35
C GLU A 63 5.46 -15.32 7.65
N GLY A 64 4.61 -15.57 6.65
CA GLY A 64 3.16 -15.53 6.79
C GLY A 64 2.58 -14.12 6.94
N LEU A 65 3.34 -13.09 6.53
CA LEU A 65 2.88 -11.70 6.63
C LEU A 65 1.93 -11.38 5.47
N PRO A 66 0.78 -10.72 5.75
CA PRO A 66 -0.15 -10.33 4.70
C PRO A 66 0.47 -9.33 3.72
N GLN A 67 0.33 -9.59 2.42
CA GLN A 67 0.83 -8.71 1.35
C GLN A 67 -0.22 -8.38 0.29
N ARG A 68 -1.41 -9.00 0.35
CA ARG A 68 -2.47 -8.82 -0.63
C ARG A 68 -3.45 -7.74 -0.18
N GLY A 69 -4.09 -7.10 -1.15
CA GLY A 69 -5.09 -6.07 -0.93
C GLY A 69 -4.54 -4.65 -0.77
N PRO A 70 -5.44 -3.66 -0.74
CA PRO A 70 -5.11 -2.26 -0.56
C PRO A 70 -4.69 -1.96 0.88
N ILE A 71 -3.95 -0.87 1.07
CA ILE A 71 -3.69 -0.28 2.38
C ILE A 71 -4.98 0.42 2.82
N SER A 72 -5.71 -0.17 3.76
CA SER A 72 -7.02 0.34 4.18
C SER A 72 -7.00 1.80 4.65
N ALA A 73 -5.90 2.24 5.28
CA ALA A 73 -5.73 3.61 5.73
C ALA A 73 -5.72 4.64 4.59
N LEU A 74 -5.47 4.21 3.34
CA LEU A 74 -5.41 5.08 2.17
C LEU A 74 -6.75 5.20 1.43
N ILE A 75 -7.68 4.26 1.61
CA ILE A 75 -8.97 4.25 0.91
C ILE A 75 -9.94 5.21 1.63
N ALA A 76 -10.61 6.08 0.87
CA ALA A 76 -11.57 7.06 1.38
C ALA A 76 -13.00 6.52 1.51
#